data_AF-A0A7X7MEA2-F1
#
_entry.id   AF-A0A7X7MEA2-F1
#
_cell.length_a   1.000
_cell.length_b   1.000
_cell.length_c   1.000
_cell.angle_alpha   90.00
_cell.angle_beta   90.00
_cell.angle_gamma   90.00
#
_symmetry.space_group_name_H-M   'P 1'
#
loop_
_entity.id
_entity.type
_entity.pdbx_description
1 polymer ?
#
loop_
_entity_poly.entity_id
_entity_poly.type
_entity_poly.pdbx_seq_one_letter_code
_entity_poly.pdbx_strand_id
1 'polypeptide(L)'
;MDERRNLNKAYYALKAFGEIVKGYPRLGEVKTTGSLTTLIAKSADGARTALLVADYCGLPGDVTLAAKGLPAGCPQVRVLDHTRDLAPVEARLSGDRIVLPKLDDESASYLLIW
;
A
#
# COMPACT_ATOMS: atom_id res chain seq x y z
N MET A 1 1.75 10.03 31.30
CA MET A 1 1.48 10.76 30.03
C MET A 1 1.33 9.69 28.97
N ASP A 2 0.17 9.61 28.32
CA ASP A 2 -0.27 8.43 27.56
C ASP A 2 0.67 8.10 26.38
N GLU A 3 1.37 6.97 26.45
CA GLU A 3 2.32 6.44 25.45
C GLU A 3 1.68 6.21 24.06
N ARG A 4 0.34 6.25 23.98
CA ARG A 4 -0.42 6.07 22.73
C ARG A 4 -0.59 7.35 21.90
N ARG A 5 -0.19 8.50 22.43
CA ARG A 5 -0.28 9.81 21.75
C ARG A 5 0.80 10.02 20.69
N ASN A 6 1.81 9.13 20.64
CA ASN A 6 2.92 9.13 19.68
C ASN A 6 2.74 8.17 18.49
N LEU A 7 1.61 7.47 18.37
CA LEU A 7 1.26 6.79 17.13
C LEU A 7 0.68 7.84 16.18
N ASN A 8 1.44 8.22 15.15
CA ASN A 8 1.05 9.25 14.20
C ASN A 8 -0.31 8.93 13.56
N LYS A 9 -1.01 9.94 13.04
CA LYS A 9 -2.34 9.76 12.43
C LYS A 9 -2.35 8.71 11.31
N ALA A 10 -1.21 8.48 10.65
CA ALA A 10 -1.07 7.47 9.62
C ALA A 10 -1.25 6.06 10.20
N TYR A 11 -0.66 5.73 11.36
CA TYR A 11 -0.88 4.43 12.02
C TYR A 11 -2.36 4.10 12.20
N TYR A 12 -3.11 5.00 12.85
CA TYR A 12 -4.53 4.74 13.14
C TYR A 12 -5.38 4.67 11.87
N ALA A 13 -5.10 5.53 10.89
CA ALA A 13 -5.79 5.51 9.61
C ALA A 13 -5.56 4.18 8.86
N LEU A 14 -4.33 3.67 8.85
CA LEU A 14 -3.99 2.42 8.16
C LEU A 14 -4.50 1.19 8.88
N LYS A 15 -4.46 1.17 10.21
CA LYS A 15 -5.10 0.11 11.01
C LYS A 15 -6.61 0.08 10.77
N ALA A 16 -7.28 1.23 10.84
CA ALA A 16 -8.72 1.33 10.60
C ALA A 16 -9.07 0.86 9.18
N PHE A 17 -8.34 1.34 8.17
CA PHE A 17 -8.47 0.87 6.80
C PHE A 17 -8.33 -0.65 6.70
N GLY A 18 -7.26 -1.20 7.29
CA GLY A 18 -6.97 -2.63 7.26
C GLY A 18 -8.08 -3.49 7.86
N GLU A 19 -8.69 -3.06 8.96
CA GLU A 19 -9.83 -3.76 9.56
C GLU A 19 -11.12 -3.62 8.75
N ILE A 20 -11.41 -2.43 8.20
CA ILE A 20 -12.62 -2.16 7.43
C ILE A 20 -12.64 -2.98 6.14
N VAL A 21 -11.55 -2.99 5.38
CA VAL A 21 -11.55 -3.59 4.03
C VAL A 21 -11.55 -5.12 4.02
N LYS A 22 -11.26 -5.77 5.15
CA LYS A 22 -11.32 -7.25 5.26
C LYS A 22 -12.69 -7.83 4.92
N GLY A 23 -13.77 -7.06 5.13
CA GLY A 23 -15.13 -7.48 4.83
C GLY A 23 -15.59 -7.22 3.39
N TYR A 24 -14.77 -6.57 2.56
CA TYR A 24 -15.18 -6.16 1.22
C TYR A 24 -14.84 -7.22 0.16
N PRO A 25 -15.67 -7.37 -0.89
CA PRO A 25 -15.33 -8.20 -2.04
C PRO A 25 -14.02 -7.76 -2.67
N ARG A 26 -13.14 -8.72 -2.96
CA ARG A 26 -11.86 -8.45 -3.61
C ARG A 26 -12.05 -8.36 -5.12
N LEU A 27 -11.60 -7.25 -5.72
CA LEU A 27 -11.60 -7.07 -7.19
C LEU A 27 -10.44 -7.78 -7.89
N GLY A 28 -9.49 -8.35 -7.15
CA GLY A 28 -8.34 -9.07 -7.67
C GLY A 28 -7.49 -9.68 -6.55
N GLU A 29 -6.44 -10.40 -6.94
CA GLU A 29 -5.52 -11.04 -6.00
C GLU A 29 -4.17 -10.34 -6.01
N VAL A 30 -3.73 -9.91 -4.83
CA VAL A 30 -2.37 -9.43 -4.58
C VAL A 30 -1.74 -10.34 -3.55
N LYS A 31 -0.60 -10.93 -3.90
CA LYS A 31 0.26 -11.68 -2.98
C LYS A 31 1.36 -10.75 -2.47
N THR A 32 1.58 -10.76 -1.17
CA THR A 32 2.55 -9.89 -0.50
C THR A 32 3.52 -10.69 0.34
N THR A 33 4.74 -10.19 0.49
CA THR A 33 5.67 -10.69 1.51
C THR A 33 5.33 -10.03 2.85
N GLY A 34 4.58 -10.71 3.71
CA GLY A 34 4.21 -10.23 5.05
C GLY A 34 2.74 -9.85 5.22
N SER A 35 2.40 -9.32 6.40
CA SER A 35 1.04 -8.94 6.82
C SER A 35 0.63 -7.57 6.28
N LEU A 36 0.55 -7.46 4.95
CA LEU A 36 0.09 -6.24 4.30
C LEU A 36 -1.42 -6.29 4.06
N THR A 37 -2.07 -5.13 4.10
CA THR A 37 -3.46 -4.99 3.67
C THR A 37 -3.54 -4.30 2.32
N THR A 38 -4.34 -4.83 1.40
CA THR A 38 -4.46 -4.33 0.04
C THR A 38 -5.91 -4.09 -0.35
N LEU A 39 -6.18 -3.01 -1.09
CA LEU A 39 -7.46 -2.76 -1.74
C LEU A 39 -7.25 -2.37 -3.20
N ILE A 40 -7.97 -3.05 -4.10
CA ILE A 40 -8.03 -2.70 -5.51
C ILE A 40 -9.31 -1.90 -5.75
N ALA A 41 -9.18 -0.78 -6.47
CA ALA A 41 -10.30 0.01 -6.96
C ALA A 41 -10.19 0.17 -8.48
N LYS A 42 -11.34 0.24 -9.15
CA LYS A 42 -11.43 0.63 -10.56
C LYS A 42 -12.33 1.86 -10.68
N SER A 43 -11.99 2.79 -11.57
CA SER A 43 -12.89 3.88 -11.90
C SER A 43 -14.16 3.35 -12.56
N ALA A 44 -15.25 4.11 -12.47
CA ALA A 44 -16.56 3.69 -13.00
C ALA A 44 -16.54 3.43 -14.52
N ASP A 45 -15.71 4.16 -15.25
CA ASP A 45 -15.46 3.97 -16.69
C ASP A 45 -14.49 2.81 -17.01
N GLY A 46 -13.91 2.17 -15.99
CA GLY A 46 -12.91 1.12 -16.12
C GLY A 46 -11.54 1.58 -16.63
N ALA A 47 -11.36 2.89 -16.90
CA ALA A 47 -10.15 3.43 -17.52
C ALA A 47 -8.95 3.46 -16.58
N ARG A 48 -9.17 3.54 -15.26
CA ARG A 48 -8.12 3.61 -14.24
C ARG A 48 -8.27 2.48 -13.24
N THR A 49 -7.14 1.91 -12.85
CA THR A 49 -7.07 0.94 -11.75
C THR A 49 -6.12 1.47 -10.70
N ALA A 50 -6.52 1.38 -9.44
CA ALA A 50 -5.68 1.75 -8.30
C ALA A 50 -5.52 0.56 -7.35
N LEU A 51 -4.32 0.43 -6.78
CA LEU A 51 -4.02 -0.48 -5.69
C LEU A 51 -3.52 0.34 -4.50
N LEU A 52 -4.25 0.31 -3.39
CA LEU A 52 -3.78 0.80 -2.11
C LEU A 52 -3.14 -0.35 -1.34
N VAL A 53 -1.90 -0.17 -0.91
CA VAL A 53 -1.17 -1.08 -0.04
C VAL A 53 -0.90 -0.37 1.27
N ALA A 54 -1.31 -0.98 2.37
CA ALA A 54 -1.11 -0.47 3.72
C ALA A 54 -0.24 -1.46 4.50
N ASP A 55 0.83 -0.92 5.08
CA ASP A 55 1.69 -1.60 6.03
C ASP A 55 1.61 -0.89 7.38
N TYR A 56 1.05 -1.55 8.39
CA TYR A 56 0.90 -0.97 9.73
C TYR A 56 1.90 -1.64 10.69
N CYS A 57 2.88 -0.88 11.19
CA CYS A 57 4.00 -1.40 11.99
C CYS A 57 4.70 -2.63 11.38
N GLY A 58 4.83 -2.67 10.05
CA GLY A 58 5.58 -3.72 9.39
C GLY A 58 7.08 -3.61 9.64
N LEU A 59 7.80 -4.70 9.36
CA LEU A 59 9.25 -4.71 9.45
C LEU A 59 9.87 -3.70 8.47
N PRO A 60 11.07 -3.15 8.78
CA PRO A 60 11.79 -2.33 7.84
C PRO A 60 12.23 -3.19 6.64
N GLY A 61 12.24 -2.59 5.45
CA GLY A 61 12.62 -3.25 4.21
C GLY A 61 11.56 -3.17 3.12
N ASP A 62 11.99 -3.44 1.88
CA ASP A 62 11.16 -3.26 0.71
C ASP A 62 9.87 -4.12 0.76
N VAL A 63 8.74 -3.48 0.45
CA VAL A 63 7.46 -4.16 0.26
C VAL A 63 7.43 -4.77 -1.12
N THR A 64 7.32 -6.10 -1.20
CA THR A 64 7.24 -6.83 -2.47
C THR A 64 5.81 -7.33 -2.72
N LEU A 65 5.29 -7.00 -3.90
CA LEU A 65 3.95 -7.32 -4.34
C LEU A 65 3.99 -8.15 -5.62
N ALA A 66 3.26 -9.25 -5.67
CA ALA A 66 2.93 -9.95 -6.91
C ALA A 66 1.42 -9.81 -7.13
N ALA A 67 1.02 -9.06 -8.15
CA ALA A 67 -0.37 -8.77 -8.41
C ALA A 67 -0.84 -9.45 -9.70
N LYS A 68 -1.93 -10.22 -9.61
CA LYS A 68 -2.55 -10.88 -10.76
C LYS A 68 -3.85 -10.16 -11.12
N GLY A 69 -4.03 -9.85 -12.40
CA GLY A 69 -5.21 -9.14 -12.89
C GLY A 69 -5.15 -7.62 -12.78
N LEU A 70 -3.99 -7.06 -12.45
CA LEU A 70 -3.72 -5.62 -12.59
C LEU A 70 -3.22 -5.29 -14.01
N PRO A 71 -3.39 -4.02 -14.46
CA PRO A 71 -2.87 -3.59 -15.75
C PRO A 71 -1.35 -3.80 -15.87
N ALA A 72 -0.90 -4.07 -17.10
CA ALA A 72 0.52 -4.17 -17.40
C ALA A 72 1.20 -2.79 -17.36
N GLY A 73 2.52 -2.78 -17.12
CA GLY A 73 3.32 -1.56 -17.08
C GLY A 73 3.61 -1.07 -15.66
N CYS A 74 4.43 -0.01 -15.57
CA CYS A 74 4.86 0.56 -14.30
C CYS A 74 3.79 1.54 -13.77
N PRO A 75 3.21 1.32 -12.58
CA PRO A 75 2.27 2.27 -11.99
C PRO A 75 2.95 3.57 -11.58
N GLN A 76 2.18 4.65 -11.53
CA GLN A 76 2.55 5.79 -10.73
C GLN A 76 2.36 5.44 -9.25
N VAL A 77 3.36 5.73 -8.41
CA VAL A 77 3.28 5.45 -6.98
C VAL A 77 3.33 6.74 -6.17
N ARG A 78 2.48 6.79 -5.14
CA ARG A 78 2.48 7.81 -4.08
C ARG A 78 2.62 7.11 -2.74
N VAL A 79 3.45 7.67 -1.86
CA VAL A 79 3.65 7.13 -0.51
C VAL A 79 3.21 8.13 0.55
N LEU A 80 2.52 7.64 1.56
CA LEU A 80 2.22 8.37 2.79
C LEU A 80 2.81 7.59 3.98
N ASP A 81 3.72 8.22 4.70
CA ASP A 81 4.31 7.75 5.95
C ASP A 81 4.62 8.95 6.87
N HIS A 82 5.42 8.74 7.91
CA HIS A 82 5.77 9.76 8.88
C HIS A 82 6.68 10.89 8.37
N THR A 83 7.33 10.69 7.21
CA THR A 83 8.27 11.63 6.57
C THR A 83 7.79 12.15 5.22
N ARG A 84 6.87 11.43 4.57
CA ARG A 84 6.41 11.69 3.21
C ARG A 84 4.90 11.82 3.19
N ASP A 85 4.40 12.95 2.67
CA ASP A 85 2.97 13.19 2.45
C ASP A 85 2.63 13.07 0.96
N LEU A 86 2.05 11.92 0.59
CA LEU A 86 1.70 11.56 -0.79
C LEU A 86 2.82 11.87 -1.79
N ALA A 87 4.07 11.68 -1.38
CA ALA A 87 5.22 11.97 -2.21
C ALA A 87 5.32 10.94 -3.36
N PRO A 88 5.76 11.34 -4.56
CA PRO A 88 6.05 10.38 -5.62
C PRO A 88 7.19 9.44 -5.19
N VAL A 89 7.05 8.16 -5.52
CA VAL A 89 8.10 7.15 -5.34
C VAL A 89 8.23 6.34 -6.63
N GLU A 90 9.45 5.99 -6.98
CA GLU A 90 9.69 5.05 -8.08
C GLU A 90 9.48 3.61 -7.62
N ALA A 91 8.56 2.91 -8.27
CA ALA A 91 8.43 1.48 -8.10
C ALA A 91 9.55 0.76 -8.86
N ARG A 92 10.19 -0.21 -8.21
CA ARG A 92 11.16 -1.09 -8.85
C ARG A 92 10.42 -2.33 -9.36
N LEU A 93 10.59 -2.66 -10.64
CA LEU A 93 10.07 -3.91 -11.20
C LEU A 93 11.13 -5.00 -11.12
N SER A 94 10.77 -6.16 -10.58
CA SER A 94 11.64 -7.34 -10.49
C SER A 94 10.86 -8.57 -10.96
N GLY A 95 11.01 -8.90 -12.25
CA GLY A 95 10.21 -9.94 -12.88
C GLY A 95 8.72 -9.57 -12.91
N ASP A 96 7.87 -10.41 -12.33
CA ASP A 96 6.42 -10.20 -12.17
C ASP A 96 6.05 -9.43 -10.88
N ARG A 97 7.05 -8.90 -10.17
CA ARG A 97 6.87 -8.25 -8.87
C ARG A 97 7.12 -6.75 -8.92
N ILE A 98 6.35 -6.06 -8.11
CA ILE A 98 6.51 -4.64 -7.80
C ILE A 98 7.16 -4.52 -6.43
N VAL A 99 8.25 -3.77 -6.36
CA VAL A 99 9.03 -3.53 -5.14
C VAL A 99 8.90 -2.05 -4.76
N LEU A 100 8.42 -1.81 -3.54
CA LEU A 100 8.14 -0.48 -3.01
C LEU A 100 9.10 -0.17 -1.84
N PRO A 101 9.84 0.94 -1.90
CA PRO A 101 10.80 1.30 -0.85
C PRO A 101 10.10 1.71 0.45
N LYS A 102 10.43 1.02 1.53
CA LYS A 102 10.07 1.38 2.91
C LYS A 102 11.32 1.79 3.67
N LEU A 103 11.28 2.95 4.32
CA LEU A 103 12.49 3.56 4.90
C LEU A 103 12.80 3.01 6.30
N ASP A 104 11.78 2.59 7.04
CA ASP A 104 11.85 2.25 8.46
C ASP A 104 10.76 1.24 8.84
N ASP A 105 10.62 0.99 10.14
CA ASP A 105 9.64 0.09 10.74
C ASP A 105 8.30 0.76 11.11
N GLU A 106 8.13 2.06 10.82
CA GLU A 106 6.86 2.74 11.00
C GLU A 106 5.82 2.31 9.95
N SER A 107 4.63 2.88 10.07
CA SER A 107 3.53 2.58 9.15
C SER A 107 3.68 3.37 7.85
N ALA A 108 3.41 2.72 6.73
CA ALA A 108 3.47 3.32 5.42
C ALA A 108 2.28 2.86 4.57
N SER A 109 1.85 3.72 3.66
CA SER A 109 0.89 3.35 2.62
C SER A 109 1.34 3.79 1.26
N TYR A 110 1.01 2.98 0.28
CA TYR A 110 1.37 3.17 -1.11
C TYR A 110 0.12 3.14 -1.96
N LEU A 111 -0.09 4.17 -2.75
CA LEU A 111 -1.13 4.22 -3.77
C LEU A 111 -0.48 4.05 -5.14
N LEU A 112 -0.78 2.93 -5.79
CA LEU A 112 -0.33 2.59 -7.13
C LEU A 112 -1.48 2.87 -8.10
N ILE A 113 -1.23 3.61 -9.19
CA ILE A 113 -2.24 4.01 -10.17
C ILE A 113 -1.76 3.64 -11.58
N TRP A 114 -2.64 2.98 -12.33
CA TRP A 114 -2.54 2.75 -13.77
C TRP A 114 -3.66 3.52 -14.48
#